data_AF-W6R9Q2-F1
#
_entry.id   AF-W6R9Q2-F1
#
_cell.length_a   1.000
_cell.length_b   1.000
_cell.length_c   1.000
_cell.angle_alpha   90.00
_cell.angle_beta   90.00
_cell.angle_gamma   90.00
#
_symmetry.space_group_name_H-M   'P 1'
#
loop_
_entity.id
_entity.type
_entity.pdbx_description
1 polymer ?
#
loop_
_entity_poly.entity_id
_entity_poly.type
_entity_poly.pdbx_seq_one_letter_code
_entity_poly.pdbx_strand_id
1 'polypeptide(L)'
;MALFTKLPPHCIVLLEDVDAADEALIRPSRTDKKVHFKLTDETTSTQLFHIVFKRTLDFKQPEERFGDEIIDRLAENFASKVPDQVFSPTKVLLFLLERKNSPIDTVNGIKDWVTRVKEAAS
;
A
#
# COMPACT_ATOMS: atom_id res chain seq x y z
N MET A 1 32.55 -5.30 -10.15
CA MET A 1 31.11 -5.65 -10.18
C MET A 1 30.46 -4.89 -11.31
N ALA A 2 29.88 -5.57 -12.31
CA ALA A 2 29.45 -4.98 -13.59
C ALA A 2 27.95 -5.19 -13.89
N LEU A 3 27.12 -5.22 -12.85
CA LEU A 3 25.70 -5.60 -12.99
C LEU A 3 24.91 -4.63 -13.91
N PHE A 4 25.36 -3.38 -14.04
CA PHE A 4 24.61 -2.32 -14.71
C PHE A 4 25.33 -1.68 -15.91
N THR A 5 26.41 -2.29 -16.41
CA THR A 5 27.20 -1.72 -17.52
C THR A 5 26.55 -1.90 -18.90
N LYS A 6 25.42 -2.63 -18.98
CA LYS A 6 24.71 -2.94 -20.24
C LYS A 6 23.21 -2.64 -20.16
N LEU A 7 22.81 -1.67 -19.35
CA LEU A 7 21.40 -1.28 -19.28
C LEU A 7 20.95 -0.62 -20.60
N PRO A 8 19.74 -0.92 -21.10
CA PRO A 8 19.15 -0.22 -22.23
C PRO A 8 18.97 1.28 -21.94
N PRO A 9 18.83 2.12 -22.98
CA PRO A 9 18.64 3.57 -22.82
C PRO A 9 17.42 3.94 -21.95
N HIS A 10 16.36 3.13 -21.98
CA HIS A 10 15.20 3.28 -21.12
C HIS A 10 14.98 1.99 -20.33
N CYS A 11 15.20 2.06 -19.02
CA CYS A 11 14.91 0.96 -18.12
C CYS A 11 14.42 1.49 -16.76
N ILE A 12 13.65 0.67 -16.06
CA ILE A 12 13.27 0.90 -14.66
C ILE A 12 14.06 -0.10 -13.83
N VAL A 13 14.79 0.40 -12.84
CA VAL A 13 15.52 -0.43 -11.88
C VAL A 13 14.75 -0.38 -10.56
N LEU A 14 14.36 -1.54 -10.04
CA LEU A 14 13.77 -1.68 -8.72
C LEU A 14 14.85 -2.16 -7.76
N LEU A 15 15.06 -1.41 -6.68
CA LEU A 15 16.04 -1.70 -5.64
C LEU A 15 15.31 -1.79 -4.31
N GLU A 16 15.61 -2.83 -3.53
CA GLU A 16 15.12 -2.96 -2.16
C GLU A 16 15.88 -2.03 -1.21
N ASP A 17 17.21 -2.02 -1.34
CA ASP A 17 18.11 -1.13 -0.61
C ASP A 17 18.84 -0.21 -1.60
N VAL A 18 18.53 1.09 -1.51
CA VAL A 18 19.15 2.12 -2.36
C VAL A 18 20.56 2.49 -1.88
N ASP A 19 20.88 2.29 -0.61
CA ASP A 19 22.17 2.64 -0.02
C ASP A 19 23.24 1.59 -0.39
N ALA A 20 22.82 0.37 -0.71
CA ALA A 20 23.66 -0.67 -1.27
C ALA A 20 24.03 -0.43 -2.76
N ALA A 21 23.36 0.51 -3.44
CA ALA A 21 23.63 0.78 -4.85
C ALA A 21 24.91 1.61 -5.05
N ASP A 22 25.65 1.29 -6.11
CA ASP A 22 26.81 2.09 -6.52
C ASP A 22 26.39 3.53 -6.83
N GLU A 23 27.14 4.50 -6.32
CA GLU A 23 27.01 5.93 -6.58
C GLU A 23 26.82 6.23 -8.08
N ALA A 24 27.52 5.48 -8.96
CA ALA A 24 27.41 5.61 -10.40
C ALA A 24 26.00 5.35 -10.95
N LEU A 25 25.14 4.60 -10.25
CA LEU A 25 23.76 4.31 -10.64
C LEU A 25 22.81 5.42 -10.23
N ILE A 26 22.99 5.93 -9.02
CA ILE A 26 22.09 6.91 -8.41
C ILE A 26 22.43 8.35 -8.79
N ARG A 27 23.56 8.59 -9.47
CA ARG A 27 23.96 9.92 -9.95
C ARG A 27 22.97 10.46 -11.00
N PRO A 28 22.69 11.78 -11.00
CA PRO A 28 21.72 12.41 -11.90
C PRO A 28 21.96 12.14 -13.39
N SER A 29 23.21 11.88 -13.80
CA SER A 29 23.55 11.55 -15.19
C SER A 29 23.02 10.19 -15.67
N ARG A 30 22.63 9.29 -14.77
CA ARG A 30 22.11 7.95 -15.11
C ARG A 30 20.71 7.69 -14.57
N THR A 31 20.20 8.54 -13.70
CA THR A 31 18.85 8.43 -13.14
C THR A 31 18.09 9.72 -13.39
N ASP A 32 17.07 9.65 -14.25
CA ASP A 32 16.19 10.79 -14.54
C ASP A 32 15.17 11.05 -13.43
N LYS A 33 14.68 9.96 -12.79
CA LYS A 33 13.65 10.02 -11.75
C LYS A 33 13.92 9.00 -10.65
N LYS A 34 13.73 9.41 -9.41
CA LYS A 34 13.75 8.55 -8.22
C LYS A 34 12.37 8.52 -7.59
N VAL A 35 11.85 7.32 -7.36
CA VAL A 35 10.58 7.11 -6.66
C VAL A 35 10.84 6.14 -5.51
N HIS A 36 10.52 6.57 -4.30
CA HIS A 36 10.66 5.74 -3.11
C HIS A 36 9.29 5.16 -2.73
N PHE A 37 9.20 3.83 -2.74
CA PHE A 37 8.01 3.11 -2.33
C PHE A 37 8.02 2.96 -0.80
N LYS A 38 7.17 3.74 -0.14
CA LYS A 38 7.10 3.77 1.33
C LYS A 38 6.23 2.65 1.88
N LEU A 39 6.44 2.38 3.17
CA LEU A 39 5.48 1.65 3.97
C LEU A 39 4.21 2.48 4.17
N THR A 40 3.13 1.81 4.56
CA THR A 40 1.80 2.40 4.64
C THR A 40 1.75 3.43 5.76
N ASP A 41 1.35 4.66 5.41
CA ASP A 41 0.93 5.70 6.34
C ASP A 41 -0.59 5.83 6.39
N GLU A 42 -1.08 6.76 7.21
CA GLU A 42 -2.51 7.05 7.34
C GLU A 42 -3.13 7.44 5.99
N THR A 43 -2.44 8.28 5.21
CA THR A 43 -2.93 8.73 3.89
C THR A 43 -3.08 7.55 2.93
N THR A 44 -2.07 6.69 2.88
CA THR A 44 -2.06 5.49 2.05
C THR A 44 -3.15 4.51 2.51
N SER A 45 -3.31 4.32 3.82
CA SER A 45 -4.38 3.45 4.38
C SER A 45 -5.77 3.93 3.96
N THR A 46 -6.05 5.23 4.08
CA THR A 46 -7.31 5.85 3.65
C THR A 46 -7.53 5.66 2.15
N GLN A 47 -6.50 5.90 1.34
CA GLN A 47 -6.59 5.70 -0.12
C GLN A 47 -6.85 4.26 -0.51
N LEU A 48 -6.17 3.29 0.13
CA LEU A 48 -6.39 1.86 -0.11
C LEU A 48 -7.82 1.47 0.25
N PHE A 49 -8.36 1.97 1.37
CA PHE A 49 -9.75 1.75 1.76
C PHE A 49 -10.72 2.29 0.69
N HIS A 50 -10.51 3.51 0.22
CA HIS A 50 -11.32 4.10 -0.86
C HIS A 50 -11.22 3.34 -2.18
N ILE A 51 -10.04 2.82 -2.53
CA ILE A 51 -9.88 2.00 -3.73
C ILE A 51 -10.78 0.76 -3.68
N VAL A 52 -10.86 0.10 -2.53
CA VAL A 52 -11.67 -1.12 -2.38
C VAL A 52 -13.16 -0.81 -2.29
N PHE A 53 -13.56 0.22 -1.54
CA PHE A 53 -14.98 0.45 -1.21
C PHE A 53 -15.67 1.57 -2.00
N LYS A 54 -14.94 2.53 -2.59
CA LYS A 54 -15.52 3.56 -3.49
C LYS A 54 -15.37 3.20 -4.96
N ARG A 55 -14.19 2.71 -5.35
CA ARG A 55 -13.85 2.51 -6.77
C ARG A 55 -14.22 1.14 -7.33
N THR A 56 -14.69 0.22 -6.48
CA THR A 56 -15.08 -1.17 -6.80
C THR A 56 -14.39 -1.67 -8.06
N LEU A 57 -13.17 -2.21 -7.96
CA LEU A 57 -12.42 -2.86 -9.04
C LEU A 57 -13.35 -3.75 -9.90
N ASP A 58 -14.02 -3.20 -10.91
CA ASP A 58 -15.08 -3.72 -11.78
C ASP A 58 -16.12 -4.75 -11.25
N PHE A 59 -16.15 -5.05 -9.94
CA PHE A 59 -17.11 -5.97 -9.32
C PHE A 59 -18.31 -5.20 -8.76
N LYS A 60 -19.01 -4.43 -9.60
CA LYS A 60 -20.28 -3.82 -9.20
C LYS A 60 -21.28 -4.93 -8.87
N GLN A 61 -21.48 -5.22 -7.59
CA GLN A 61 -22.82 -5.63 -7.17
C GLN A 61 -23.72 -4.40 -7.14
N PRO A 62 -25.00 -4.49 -7.55
CA PRO A 62 -25.91 -3.34 -7.69
C PRO A 62 -26.34 -2.69 -6.35
N GLU A 63 -25.72 -3.07 -5.24
CA GLU A 63 -26.17 -2.74 -3.91
C GLU A 63 -25.20 -1.72 -3.27
N GLU A 64 -25.29 -0.47 -3.71
CA GLU A 64 -24.69 0.67 -3.01
C GLU A 64 -25.35 0.78 -1.61
N ARG A 65 -24.81 0.05 -0.63
CA ARG A 65 -25.35 -0.01 0.74
C ARG A 65 -24.89 1.13 1.64
N PHE A 66 -23.82 1.85 1.27
CA PHE A 66 -23.23 2.91 2.09
C PHE A 66 -22.96 4.16 1.24
N GLY A 67 -23.41 5.32 1.71
CA GLY A 67 -23.07 6.60 1.09
C GLY A 67 -21.59 6.96 1.27
N ASP A 68 -21.04 7.76 0.36
CA ASP A 68 -19.63 8.15 0.36
C ASP A 68 -19.15 8.73 1.69
N GLU A 69 -19.98 9.53 2.36
CA GLU A 69 -19.68 10.11 3.68
C GLU A 69 -19.43 9.06 4.76
N ILE A 70 -20.16 7.93 4.71
CA ILE A 70 -19.95 6.83 5.65
C ILE A 70 -18.63 6.13 5.34
N ILE A 71 -18.33 5.93 4.06
CA ILE A 71 -17.07 5.32 3.63
C ILE A 71 -15.87 6.19 4.02
N ASP A 72 -15.96 7.51 3.88
CA ASP A 72 -14.89 8.44 4.30
C ASP A 72 -14.62 8.32 5.81
N ARG A 73 -15.67 8.34 6.63
CA ARG A 73 -15.53 8.17 8.09
C ARG A 73 -14.95 6.80 8.47
N LEU A 74 -15.32 5.75 7.74
CA LEU A 74 -14.78 4.41 7.96
C LEU A 74 -13.32 4.31 7.52
N ALA A 75 -12.93 5.00 6.44
CA ALA A 75 -11.56 5.04 5.97
C ALA A 75 -10.62 5.73 6.97
N GLU A 76 -11.05 6.86 7.54
CA GLU A 76 -10.31 7.55 8.61
C GLU A 76 -10.18 6.64 9.86
N ASN A 77 -11.27 6.00 10.28
CA ASN A 77 -11.25 5.07 11.41
C ASN A 77 -10.32 3.88 11.15
N PHE A 78 -10.38 3.32 9.93
CA PHE A 78 -9.48 2.26 9.49
C PHE A 78 -8.03 2.71 9.58
N ALA A 79 -7.69 3.85 8.97
CA ALA A 79 -6.34 4.37 8.90
C ALA A 79 -5.75 4.64 10.29
N SER A 80 -6.54 5.20 11.22
CA SER A 80 -6.12 5.42 12.62
C SER A 80 -5.78 4.14 13.40
N LYS A 81 -6.26 2.98 12.94
CA LYS A 81 -5.99 1.66 13.54
C LYS A 81 -4.85 0.91 12.87
N VAL A 82 -4.40 1.35 11.69
CA VAL A 82 -3.25 0.78 10.99
C VAL A 82 -1.98 1.41 11.56
N PRO A 83 -1.02 0.62 12.07
CA PRO A 83 0.26 1.14 12.54
C PRO A 83 1.03 1.82 11.40
N ASP A 84 1.51 3.04 11.69
CA ASP A 84 2.27 3.84 10.73
C ASP A 84 3.62 3.19 10.39
N GLN A 85 3.94 3.18 9.10
CA GLN A 85 5.21 2.68 8.54
C GLN A 85 5.60 1.25 8.98
N VAL A 86 4.63 0.35 9.25
CA VAL A 86 4.93 -1.06 9.60
C VAL A 86 4.64 -2.02 8.44
N PHE A 87 3.56 -1.79 7.70
CA PHE A 87 3.09 -2.71 6.67
C PHE A 87 3.30 -2.11 5.28
N SER A 88 3.64 -2.94 4.27
CA SER A 88 3.62 -2.47 2.89
C SER A 88 2.18 -2.20 2.42
N PRO A 89 1.97 -1.26 1.48
CA PRO A 89 0.64 -0.97 0.95
C PRO A 89 -0.08 -2.21 0.42
N THR A 90 0.66 -3.14 -0.21
CA THR A 90 0.11 -4.41 -0.71
C THR A 90 -0.43 -5.31 0.40
N LYS A 91 0.23 -5.34 1.56
CA LYS A 91 -0.19 -6.18 2.69
C LYS A 91 -1.49 -5.69 3.31
N VAL A 92 -1.65 -4.36 3.42
CA VAL A 92 -2.90 -3.73 3.86
C VAL A 92 -4.00 -3.91 2.81
N LEU A 93 -3.68 -3.73 1.53
CA LEU A 93 -4.63 -3.95 0.43
C LEU A 93 -5.15 -5.38 0.40
N LEU A 94 -4.29 -6.39 0.60
CA LEU A 94 -4.70 -7.79 0.66
C LEU A 94 -5.72 -8.05 1.77
N PHE A 95 -5.50 -7.51 2.97
CA PHE A 95 -6.45 -7.58 4.07
C PHE A 95 -7.82 -6.97 3.70
N LEU A 96 -7.82 -5.81 3.03
CA LEU A 96 -9.04 -5.15 2.57
C LEU A 96 -9.79 -6.00 1.53
N LEU A 97 -9.06 -6.61 0.59
CA LEU A 97 -9.65 -7.44 -0.47
C LEU A 97 -10.30 -8.72 0.08
N GLU A 98 -9.74 -9.32 1.13
CA GLU A 98 -10.33 -10.48 1.81
C GLU A 98 -11.69 -10.14 2.49
N ARG A 99 -11.91 -8.87 2.84
CA ARG A 99 -13.11 -8.38 3.56
C ARG A 99 -13.93 -7.37 2.77
N LYS A 100 -13.74 -7.35 1.45
CA LYS A 100 -14.36 -6.37 0.53
C LYS A 100 -15.89 -6.31 0.55
N ASN A 101 -16.55 -7.31 1.13
CA ASN A 101 -18.01 -7.37 1.23
C ASN A 101 -18.59 -6.48 2.34
N SER A 102 -17.77 -6.00 3.29
CA SER A 102 -18.25 -5.17 4.40
C SER A 102 -17.17 -4.19 4.89
N PRO A 103 -17.34 -2.87 4.68
CA PRO A 103 -16.41 -1.87 5.17
C PRO A 103 -16.42 -1.78 6.71
N ILE A 104 -17.57 -2.04 7.35
CA ILE A 104 -17.71 -2.02 8.81
C ILE A 104 -16.93 -3.18 9.44
N ASP A 105 -17.12 -4.41 8.94
CA ASP A 105 -16.42 -5.58 9.49
C ASP A 105 -14.91 -5.49 9.27
N THR A 106 -14.50 -4.85 8.18
CA THR A 106 -13.10 -4.53 7.90
C THR A 106 -12.49 -3.62 8.98
N VAL A 107 -13.20 -2.54 9.34
CA VAL A 107 -12.78 -1.60 10.41
C VAL A 107 -12.79 -2.23 11.80
N ASN A 108 -13.67 -3.20 12.04
CA ASN A 108 -13.73 -3.93 13.31
C ASN A 108 -12.60 -4.97 13.41
N GLY A 109 -12.31 -5.70 12.32
CA GLY A 109 -11.33 -6.79 12.30
C GLY A 109 -9.88 -6.36 12.14
N ILE A 110 -9.59 -5.09 11.84
CA ILE A 110 -8.21 -4.63 11.58
C ILE A 110 -7.31 -4.75 12.81
N LYS A 111 -7.81 -4.47 14.03
CA LYS A 111 -7.01 -4.55 15.26
C LYS A 111 -6.50 -5.98 15.51
N ASP A 112 -7.38 -6.96 15.37
CA ASP A 112 -7.05 -8.37 15.56
C ASP A 112 -6.08 -8.86 14.47
N TRP A 113 -6.24 -8.40 13.24
CA TRP A 113 -5.30 -8.70 12.16
C TRP A 113 -3.91 -8.10 12.43
N VAL A 114 -3.83 -6.82 12.83
CA VAL A 114 -2.56 -6.17 13.17
C VAL A 114 -1.82 -6.95 14.25
N THR A 115 -2.55 -7.39 15.29
CA THR A 115 -1.98 -8.15 16.41
C THR A 115 -1.42 -9.49 15.92
N ARG A 116 -2.24 -10.30 15.21
CA ARG A 116 -1.82 -11.61 14.70
C ARG A 116 -0.63 -11.54 13.74
N VAL A 117 -0.60 -10.54 12.86
CA VAL A 117 0.49 -10.40 11.87
C VAL A 117 1.78 -9.94 12.54
N LYS A 118 1.71 -9.10 13.58
CA LYS A 118 2.89 -8.70 14.37
C LYS A 118 3.45 -9.87 15.17
N GLU A 119 2.60 -10.69 15.77
CA GLU A 119 3.01 -11.90 16.49
C GLU A 119 3.69 -12.93 15.59
N ALA A 120 3.15 -13.15 14.38
CA ALA A 120 3.75 -14.07 13.41
C ALA A 120 5.10 -13.59 12.81
N ALA A 121 5.44 -12.32 13.02
CA ALA A 121 6.69 -11.71 12.55
C ALA A 121 7.74 -11.52 13.67
N SER A 122 7.40 -11.89 14.91
CA SER A 122 8.32 -11.94 16.06
C SER A 122 8.89 -13.34 16.25
#